data_AF-A0A976Q4F8-F1
#
_entry.id   AF-A0A976Q4F8-F1
#
_cell.length_a   1.000
_cell.length_b   1.000
_cell.length_c   1.000
_cell.angle_alpha   90.00
_cell.angle_beta   90.00
_cell.angle_gamma   90.00
#
_symmetry.space_group_name_H-M   'P 1'
#
loop_
_entity.id
_entity.type
_entity.pdbx_description
1 polymer ?
#
loop_
_entity_poly.entity_id
_entity_poly.type
_entity_poly.pdbx_seq_one_letter_code
_entity_poly.pdbx_strand_id
1 'polypeptide(L)' 'MASYTDIVRRKRKRRFKNAGKARKARQGKRSTLSYAEVFAGLGAPRDAAEAPTDAGDTAASR' A
#
# COMPACT_ATOMS: atom_id res chain seq x y z
N MET A 1 9.44 46.29 2.07
CA MET A 1 8.57 45.37 2.85
C MET A 1 7.75 44.53 1.87
N ALA A 2 7.56 43.24 2.14
CA ALA A 2 6.58 42.47 1.39
C ALA A 2 5.18 42.98 1.76
N SER A 3 4.34 43.26 0.76
CA SER A 3 2.96 43.70 0.99
C SER A 3 2.15 42.61 1.70
N TYR A 4 1.10 42.98 2.43
CA TYR A 4 0.24 42.03 3.12
C TYR A 4 -0.37 40.99 2.15
N THR A 5 -0.69 41.42 0.94
CA THR A 5 -1.20 40.55 -0.15
C THR A 5 -0.16 39.51 -0.58
N ASP A 6 1.11 39.89 -0.69
CA ASP A 6 2.20 38.95 -1.00
C ASP A 6 2.41 37.91 0.11
N ILE A 7 2.30 38.34 1.37
CA ILE A 7 2.39 37.45 2.53
C ILE A 7 1.26 36.41 2.48
N VAL A 8 0.03 36.85 2.24
CA VAL A 8 -1.14 35.95 2.13
C VAL A 8 -1.00 35.00 0.94
N ARG A 9 -0.54 35.51 -0.22
CA ARG A 9 -0.31 34.71 -1.43
C ARG A 9 0.72 33.60 -1.18
N ARG A 10 1.84 33.91 -0.51
CA ARG A 10 2.85 32.92 -0.12
C ARG A 10 2.30 31.88 0.85
N LYS A 11 1.53 32.31 1.87
CA LYS A 11 0.87 31.40 2.83
C LYS A 11 -0.09 30.45 2.13
N ARG A 12 -0.91 30.93 1.19
CA ARG A 12 -1.86 30.09 0.42
C ARG A 12 -1.13 29.04 -0.41
N LYS A 13 -0.07 29.44 -1.15
CA LYS A 13 0.77 28.51 -1.92
C LYS A 13 1.37 27.41 -1.03
N ARG A 14 1.91 27.78 0.14
CA ARG A 14 2.49 26.83 1.10
C ARG A 14 1.44 25.85 1.66
N ARG A 15 0.25 26.34 2.04
CA ARG A 15 -0.85 25.51 2.53
C ARG A 15 -1.29 24.47 1.49
N PHE A 16 -1.45 24.87 0.24
CA PHE A 16 -1.82 23.97 -0.85
C PHE A 16 -0.79 22.85 -1.06
N LYS A 17 0.51 23.21 -1.14
CA LYS A 17 1.60 22.23 -1.28
C LYS A 17 1.64 21.25 -0.09
N ASN A 18 1.50 21.76 1.13
CA ASN A 18 1.51 20.94 2.35
C ASN A 18 0.30 20.00 2.43
N ALA A 19 -0.88 20.45 2.01
CA ALA A 19 -2.08 19.61 1.97
C ALA A 19 -1.90 18.42 1.02
N GLY A 20 -1.32 18.64 -0.17
CA GLY A 20 -0.99 17.57 -1.11
C GLY A 20 0.01 16.56 -0.53
N LYS A 21 1.08 17.05 0.12
CA LYS A 21 2.07 16.20 0.80
C LYS A 21 1.43 15.36 1.91
N ALA A 22 0.58 15.98 2.74
CA ALA A 22 -0.12 15.30 3.81
C ALA A 22 -1.09 14.22 3.27
N ARG A 23 -1.82 14.51 2.19
CA ARG A 23 -2.69 13.54 1.52
C ARG A 23 -1.91 12.30 1.06
N LYS A 24 -0.80 12.52 0.34
CA LYS A 24 0.07 11.43 -0.13
C LYS A 24 0.67 10.62 1.01
N ALA A 25 1.13 11.29 2.07
CA ALA A 25 1.66 10.61 3.25
C ALA A 25 0.61 9.75 3.96
N ARG A 26 -0.63 10.23 4.11
CA ARG A 26 -1.74 9.42 4.66
C ARG A 26 -2.07 8.23 3.77
N GLN A 27 -2.05 8.42 2.45
CA GLN A 27 -2.30 7.34 1.49
C GLN A 27 -1.17 6.31 1.50
N GLY A 28 0.09 6.72 1.57
CA GLY A 28 1.23 5.80 1.67
C GLY A 28 1.29 5.03 2.99
N LYS A 29 0.71 5.58 4.08
CA LYS A 29 0.54 4.86 5.35
C LYS A 29 -0.52 3.77 5.30
N ARG A 30 -1.45 3.82 4.34
CA ARG A 30 -2.29 2.67 4.01
C ARG A 30 -1.41 1.72 3.19
N SER A 31 -0.66 0.88 3.89
CA SER A 31 -0.09 -0.32 3.27
C SER A 31 -1.22 -1.10 2.60
N THR A 32 -0.91 -1.78 1.49
CA THR A 32 -1.82 -2.73 0.85
C THR A 32 -2.46 -3.62 1.90
N LEU A 33 -3.76 -3.90 1.74
CA LEU A 33 -4.49 -4.81 2.62
C LEU A 33 -3.64 -6.08 2.83
N SER A 34 -3.54 -6.53 4.08
CA SER A 34 -2.85 -7.79 4.35
C SER A 34 -3.53 -8.92 3.58
N TYR A 35 -2.80 -10.01 3.30
CA TYR A 35 -3.36 -11.14 2.58
C TYR A 35 -4.68 -11.63 3.23
N ALA A 36 -4.73 -11.70 4.56
CA ALA A 36 -5.95 -12.04 5.29
C ALA A 36 -7.09 -11.03 5.10
N GLU A 37 -6.77 -9.72 5.03
CA GLU A 37 -7.77 -8.67 4.76
C GLU A 37 -8.30 -8.70 3.33
N VAL A 38 -7.49 -9.09 2.35
CA VAL A 38 -7.93 -9.25 0.95
C VAL A 38 -8.98 -10.36 0.82
N PHE A 39 -8.82 -11.45 1.58
CA PHE A 39 -9.65 -12.66 1.48
C PHE A 39 -10.66 -12.82 2.62
N ALA A 40 -10.82 -11.82 3.50
CA ALA A 40 -11.67 -11.89 4.71
C ALA A 40 -13.15 -12.25 4.47
N GLY A 41 -13.64 -12.17 3.23
CA GLY A 41 -15.00 -12.58 2.85
C GLY A 41 -15.10 -13.69 1.80
N LEU A 42 -13.96 -14.23 1.35
CA LEU A 42 -13.90 -15.21 0.26
C LEU A 42 -13.75 -16.66 0.76
N GLY A 43 -13.73 -16.87 2.08
CA GLY A 43 -13.43 -18.16 2.69
C GLY A 43 -11.92 -18.45 2.74
N ALA A 44 -11.53 -19.60 3.28
CA ALA A 44 -10.13 -20.00 3.26
C ALA A 44 -9.64 -20.13 1.80
N PRO A 45 -8.46 -19.59 1.45
CA PRO A 45 -7.86 -19.85 0.15
C PRO A 45 -7.73 -21.38 0.02
N ARG A 46 -8.23 -21.93 -1.08
CA ARG A 46 -8.41 -23.38 -1.24
C ARG A 46 -7.11 -24.19 -1.12
N ASP A 47 -5.93 -23.57 -1.22
CA ASP A 47 -4.69 -24.31 -1.48
C ASP A 47 -3.52 -23.98 -0.53
N ALA A 48 -3.75 -23.38 0.65
CA ALA A 48 -2.65 -23.26 1.64
C ALA A 48 -2.28 -24.60 2.30
N ALA A 49 -3.09 -25.65 2.11
CA ALA A 49 -2.80 -27.02 2.57
C ALA A 49 -2.20 -27.92 1.46
N GLU A 50 -2.35 -27.54 0.20
CA GLU A 50 -1.73 -28.22 -0.95
C GLU A 50 -0.71 -27.28 -1.58
N ALA A 51 0.35 -26.96 -0.84
CA ALA A 51 1.54 -26.45 -1.48
C ALA A 51 2.02 -27.53 -2.47
N PRO A 52 2.21 -27.23 -3.77
CA PRO A 52 2.84 -28.18 -4.68
C PRO A 52 4.24 -28.46 -4.11
N THR A 53 4.43 -29.69 -3.63
CA THR A 53 5.74 -30.21 -3.29
C THR A 53 6.53 -30.29 -4.58
N ASP A 54 7.30 -29.25 -4.90
CA ASP A 54 8.42 -29.30 -5.84
C ASP A 54 9.57 -30.14 -5.23
N ALA A 55 9.24 -31.31 -4.69
CA ALA A 55 10.16 -32.40 -4.46
C ALA A 55 9.95 -33.35 -5.64
N GLY A 56 10.79 -33.19 -6.66
CA GLY A 56 10.87 -34.16 -7.75
C GLY A 56 11.19 -35.54 -7.19
N ASP A 57 10.17 -36.35 -7.01
CA ASP A 57 10.27 -37.80 -6.88
C ASP A 57 10.72 -38.37 -8.23
N THR A 58 12.02 -38.29 -8.49
CA THR A 58 12.70 -39.30 -9.33
C THR A 58 13.46 -40.22 -8.40
N ALA A 59 12.74 -41.11 -7.74
CA ALA A 59 13.32 -42.31 -7.15
C ALA A 59 12.49 -43.54 -7.55
N ALA A 60 13.13 -44.34 -8.42
CA ALA A 60 13.09 -45.80 -8.47
C ALA A 60 12.20 -46.51 -9.52
N SER A 61 12.82 -46.91 -10.63
CA SER A 61 12.85 -48.30 -11.14
C SER A 61 13.86 -48.38 -12.29
N ARG A 62 14.93 -49.18 -12.16
CA ARG A 62 15.16 -50.42 -12.93
C ARG A 62 15.21 -50.24 -14.44
#